data_AF-A0AAD5GFS9-F1
#
_entry.id   AF-A0AAD5GFS9-F1
#
_cell.length_a   1.000
_cell.length_b   1.000
_cell.length_c   1.000
_cell.angle_alpha   90.00
_cell.angle_beta   90.00
_cell.angle_gamma   90.00
#
_symmetry.space_group_name_H-M   'P 1'
#
loop_
_entity.id
_entity.type
_entity.pdbx_description
1 polymer ?
#
loop_
_entity_poly.entity_id
_entity_poly.type
_entity_poly.pdbx_seq_one_letter_code
_entity_poly.pdbx_strand_id
1 'polypeptide(L)' 'MITLAKEGSLHKRRQALGFIYEKQIVHALFAEVPERYGERNGGYTRIIRTLPRRGDNAPMAYIELV' A
#
# COMPACT_ATOMS: atom_id res chain seq x y z
N MET A 1 1.24 2.20 5.89
CA MET A 1 2.52 1.80 5.25
C MET A 1 3.07 2.90 4.36
N ILE A 2 2.34 3.39 3.36
CA ILE A 2 2.81 4.47 2.45
C ILE A 2 3.22 5.74 3.21
N THR A 3 2.42 6.22 4.18
CA THR A 3 2.80 7.38 4.99
C THR A 3 4.08 7.15 5.83
N LEU A 4 4.33 5.92 6.29
CA LEU A 4 5.56 5.59 7.02
C LEU A 4 6.78 5.64 6.08
N ALA A 5 6.60 5.18 4.84
CA ALA A 5 7.63 5.24 3.81
C ALA A 5 7.96 6.66 3.36
N LYS A 6 6.97 7.57 3.34
CA LYS A 6 7.19 9.00 3.07
C LYS A 6 8.11 9.67 4.08
N GLU A 7 8.01 9.35 5.38
CA GLU A 7 8.88 9.92 6.41
C GLU A 7 10.32 9.37 6.35
N GLY A 8 10.50 8.13 5.88
CA GLY A 8 11.83 7.58 5.57
C GLY A 8 12.75 7.20 6.74
N SER A 9 12.43 7.57 7.99
CA SER A 9 13.32 7.33 9.14
C SER A 9 13.52 5.84 9.48
N LEU A 10 14.65 5.51 10.12
CA LEU A 10 14.97 4.14 10.56
C LEU A 10 13.91 3.56 11.50
N HIS A 11 13.37 4.39 12.39
CA HIS A 11 12.31 3.99 13.31
C HIS A 11 11.05 3.53 12.55
N LYS A 12 10.64 4.29 11.53
CA LYS A 12 9.47 3.98 10.70
C LYS A 12 9.70 2.75 9.81
N ARG A 13 10.92 2.56 9.32
CA ARG A 13 11.29 1.33 8.59
C ARG A 13 11.18 0.09 9.46
N ARG A 14 11.61 0.15 10.74
CA ARG A 14 11.45 -0.96 11.68
C ARG A 14 9.99 -1.28 11.98
N GLN A 15 9.13 -0.25 12.11
CA GLN A 15 7.69 -0.46 12.24
C GLN A 15 7.10 -1.16 11.01
N ALA A 16 7.51 -0.76 9.80
CA ALA A 16 7.05 -1.39 8.56
C ALA A 16 7.51 -2.87 8.45
N LEU A 17 8.74 -3.18 8.85
CA LEU A 17 9.28 -4.55 8.91
C LEU A 17 8.56 -5.45 9.92
N GLY A 18 7.92 -4.88 10.95
CA GLY A 18 7.12 -5.63 11.90
C GLY A 18 5.72 -6.00 11.37
N PHE A 19 5.26 -5.33 10.30
CA PHE A 19 3.93 -5.54 9.72
C PHE A 19 3.98 -6.29 8.39
N ILE A 20 4.92 -5.94 7.50
CA ILE A 20 5.09 -6.59 6.20
C ILE A 20 6.04 -7.77 6.37
N TYR A 21 5.59 -8.95 5.97
CA TYR A 21 6.39 -10.18 6.11
C TYR A 21 7.63 -10.20 5.21
N GLU A 22 7.52 -9.67 3.99
CA GLU A 22 8.61 -9.70 3.02
C GLU A 22 9.49 -8.45 3.09
N LYS A 23 10.78 -8.65 3.43
CA LYS A 23 11.74 -7.55 3.61
C LYS A 23 12.02 -6.79 2.32
N GLN A 24 12.06 -7.46 1.17
CA GLN A 24 12.35 -6.84 -0.13
C GLN A 24 11.30 -5.79 -0.49
N ILE A 25 10.01 -6.09 -0.22
CA ILE A 25 8.90 -5.16 -0.45
C ILE A 25 9.07 -3.90 0.41
N VAL A 26 9.52 -4.03 1.67
CA VAL A 26 9.77 -2.86 2.53
C VAL A 26 10.87 -1.98 1.96
N HIS A 27 11.95 -2.56 1.43
CA HIS A 27 13.01 -1.78 0.81
C HIS A 27 12.53 -1.04 -0.45
N ALA A 28 11.81 -1.72 -1.35
CA ALA A 28 11.23 -1.11 -2.54
C ALA A 28 10.22 0.00 -2.18
N LEU A 29 9.36 -0.24 -1.19
CA LEU A 29 8.37 0.73 -0.71
C LEU A 29 9.03 2.05 -0.28
N PHE A 30 10.12 1.98 0.50
CA PHE A 30 10.81 3.19 0.98
C PHE A 30 11.64 3.88 -0.10
N ALA A 31 11.94 3.21 -1.21
CA ALA A 31 12.62 3.81 -2.36
C ALA A 31 11.63 4.51 -3.30
N GLU A 32 10.50 3.85 -3.64
CA GLU A 32 9.57 4.32 -4.67
C GLU A 32 8.53 5.33 -4.16
N VAL A 33 8.08 5.20 -2.90
CA VAL A 33 6.98 6.02 -2.36
C VAL A 33 7.28 7.52 -2.33
N PRO A 34 8.48 8.00 -1.93
CA PRO A 34 8.77 9.44 -1.89
C PRO A 34 8.63 10.10 -3.26
N GLU A 35 9.10 9.44 -4.32
CA GLU A 35 9.01 9.93 -5.70
C GLU A 35 7.57 9.85 -6.22
N ARG A 36 6.92 8.70 -6.07
CA ARG A 36 5.58 8.47 -6.63
C ARG A 36 4.47 9.24 -5.92
N TYR A 37 4.59 9.41 -4.60
CA TYR A 37 3.52 9.97 -3.77
C TYR A 37 3.89 11.24 -3.03
N GLY A 38 5.10 11.81 -3.18
CA GLY A 38 5.62 12.94 -2.39
C GLY A 38 4.59 14.04 -2.09
N GLU A 39 3.95 14.56 -3.14
CA GLU A 39 2.98 15.66 -3.06
C GLU A 39 1.57 15.25 -2.59
N ARG A 40 1.24 13.96 -2.59
CA ARG A 40 -0.12 13.48 -2.28
C ARG A 40 -0.36 13.33 -0.78
N ASN A 41 -1.29 14.11 -0.22
CA ASN A 41 -1.67 14.02 1.20
C ASN A 41 -2.86 13.07 1.43
N GLY A 42 -2.60 11.76 1.37
CA GLY A 42 -3.61 10.72 1.62
C GLY A 42 -4.35 10.23 0.38
N GLY A 43 -5.22 9.24 0.55
CA GLY A 43 -5.99 8.64 -0.56
C GLY A 43 -5.11 7.89 -1.57
N TYR A 44 -4.29 6.95 -1.09
CA TYR A 44 -3.33 6.23 -1.93
C TYR A 44 -3.92 5.03 -2.68
N THR A 45 -5.11 4.60 -2.30
CA THR A 45 -5.79 3.45 -2.90
C THR A 45 -7.12 3.83 -3.51
N ARG A 46 -7.52 3.11 -4.56
CA ARG A 46 -8.85 3.16 -5.16
C ARG A 46 -9.46 1.76 -5.13
N ILE A 47 -10.78 1.71 -4.91
CA ILE A 47 -11.56 0.48 -4.97
C ILE A 47 -12.46 0.54 -6.21
N ILE A 48 -12.35 -0.45 -7.08
CA ILE A 48 -13.18 -0.60 -8.28
C ILE A 48 -14.07 -1.82 -8.06
N ARG A 49 -15.39 -1.60 -7.95
CA ARG A 49 -16.35 -2.69 -7.75
C ARG A 49 -16.50 -3.51 -9.02
N THR A 50 -16.68 -4.81 -8.87
CA THR A 50 -16.87 -5.75 -9.98
C THR A 50 -18.13 -6.59 -9.79
N LEU A 51 -18.39 -7.47 -10.75
CA LEU A 51 -19.44 -8.47 -10.63
C LEU A 51 -19.20 -9.39 -9.42
N PRO A 52 -20.27 -9.90 -8.79
CA PRO A 52 -20.16 -10.79 -7.65
C PRO A 52 -19.49 -12.12 -8.03
N ARG A 53 -18.88 -12.78 -7.04
CA ARG A 53 -18.20 -14.05 -7.24
C ARG A 53 -19.20 -15.17 -7.56
N ARG A 54 -18.85 -15.98 -8.55
CA ARG A 54 -19.64 -17.15 -8.92
C ARG A 54 -19.54 -18.21 -7.81
N GLY A 55 -20.69 -18.69 -7.34
CA GLY A 55 -20.80 -19.78 -6.35
C GLY A 55 -21.39 -19.32 -5.02
N ASP A 56 -21.02 -18.14 -4.55
CA ASP A 56 -21.45 -17.61 -3.24
C ASP A 56 -22.01 -16.18 -3.29
N ASN A 57 -22.08 -15.58 -4.48
CA ASN A 57 -22.58 -14.22 -4.70
C ASN A 57 -21.85 -13.16 -3.85
N ALA A 58 -20.59 -13.41 -3.48
CA ALA A 58 -19.83 -12.45 -2.69
C ALA A 58 -19.57 -11.16 -3.49
N PRO A 59 -19.81 -9.96 -2.95
CA PRO A 59 -19.46 -8.72 -3.61
C PRO A 59 -17.93 -8.62 -3.79
N MET A 60 -17.48 -8.50 -5.04
CA MET A 60 -16.06 -8.43 -5.38
C MET A 60 -15.63 -7.01 -5.76
N ALA A 61 -14.35 -6.73 -5.60
CA ALA A 61 -13.72 -5.49 -6.04
C ALA A 61 -12.23 -5.70 -6.33
N TYR A 62 -11.67 -4.88 -7.22
CA TYR A 62 -10.24 -4.68 -7.35
C TYR A 62 -9.78 -3.50 -6.50
N ILE A 63 -8.58 -3.61 -5.93
CA ILE A 63 -7.92 -2.52 -5.21
C ILE A 63 -6.64 -2.15 -5.95
N GLU A 64 -6.46 -0.86 -6.20
CA GLU A 64 -5.32 -0.33 -6.95
C GLU A 64 -4.63 0.80 -6.20
N LEU A 65 -3.34 0.95 -6.44
CA LEU A 65 -2.55 2.09 -6.00
C LEU A 65 -2.64 3.20 -7.06
N VAL A 66 -3.06 4.40 -6.63
CA VAL A 66 -3.31 5.54 -7.52
C VAL A 66 -2.01 6.22 -7.96
#